data_AF-A0A2G5L9Q8-F1
#
_entry.id   AF-A0A2G5L9Q8-F1
#
_cell.length_a   1.000
_cell.length_b   1.000
_cell.length_c   1.000
_cell.angle_alpha   90.00
_cell.angle_beta   90.00
_cell.angle_gamma   90.00
#
_symmetry.space_group_name_H-M   'P 1'
#
loop_
_entity.id
_entity.type
_entity.pdbx_description
1 polymer ?
#
loop_
_entity_poly.entity_id
_entity_poly.type
_entity_poly.pdbx_seq_one_letter_code
_entity_poly.pdbx_strand_id
1 'polypeptide(L)'
;MKKRIEAGMILIALFSCQYHNQLSSDNALTKRIETEFKTESEVIDLTQLNSFEWNELLILGPYCVIEHIEKDLDLDLDNIRGNRIEYSDDINLLIFLNNGNSVKISEISRGIGDFTDLQRIIERDRGQIRKNSTWPE
;
A
#
# COMPACT_ATOMS: atom_id res chain seq x y z
N MET A 1 -53.56 1.40 -1.07
CA MET A 1 -52.36 2.25 -1.01
C MET A 1 -51.42 1.72 0.06
N LYS A 2 -50.55 0.77 -0.27
CA LYS A 2 -49.44 0.28 0.58
C LYS A 2 -48.64 -0.70 -0.28
N LYS A 3 -47.32 -0.76 -0.09
CA LYS A 3 -46.35 -1.66 -0.74
C LYS A 3 -45.74 -1.18 -2.06
N ARG A 4 -44.95 -0.09 -2.02
CA ARG A 4 -43.89 0.19 -3.02
C ARG A 4 -42.69 0.93 -2.41
N ILE A 5 -42.34 0.66 -1.14
CA ILE A 5 -41.20 1.31 -0.46
C ILE A 5 -40.06 0.32 -0.15
N GLU A 6 -40.25 -0.99 -0.33
CA GLU A 6 -39.30 -2.00 0.13
C GLU A 6 -38.09 -2.19 -0.82
N ALA A 7 -38.20 -1.85 -2.11
CA ALA A 7 -37.12 -2.06 -3.08
C ALA A 7 -35.97 -1.03 -3.01
N GLY A 8 -36.24 0.20 -2.53
CA GLY A 8 -35.22 1.25 -2.47
C GLY A 8 -34.19 1.05 -1.35
N MET A 9 -34.58 0.38 -0.26
CA MET A 9 -33.74 0.20 0.93
C MET A 9 -32.64 -0.85 0.72
N ILE A 10 -32.88 -1.85 -0.14
CA ILE A 10 -31.91 -2.90 -0.49
C ILE A 10 -30.80 -2.39 -1.42
N LEU A 11 -31.12 -1.49 -2.36
CA LEU A 11 -30.15 -0.92 -3.30
C LEU A 11 -29.12 0.01 -2.62
N ILE A 12 -29.50 0.70 -1.55
CA ILE A 12 -28.60 1.59 -0.80
C ILE A 12 -27.56 0.79 0.00
N ALA A 13 -27.90 -0.42 0.48
CA ALA A 13 -27.00 -1.25 1.28
C ALA A 13 -25.83 -1.85 0.48
N LEU A 14 -25.97 -2.03 -0.84
CA LEU A 14 -24.94 -2.65 -1.69
C LEU A 14 -23.76 -1.72 -2.00
N PHE A 15 -23.98 -0.40 -2.04
CA PHE A 15 -22.89 0.57 -2.28
C PHE A 15 -22.04 0.82 -1.03
N SER A 16 -22.54 0.49 0.16
CA SER A 16 -21.83 0.74 1.42
C SER A 16 -20.69 -0.25 1.68
N CYS A 17 -20.70 -1.42 1.06
CA CYS A 17 -19.67 -2.45 1.26
C CYS A 17 -18.30 -2.04 0.69
N GLN A 18 -18.25 -1.22 -0.37
CA GLN A 18 -17.01 -0.85 -1.04
C GLN A 18 -16.14 0.07 -0.16
N TYR A 19 -16.75 0.98 0.60
CA TYR A 19 -16.05 1.84 1.56
C TYR A 19 -15.63 1.12 2.85
N HIS A 20 -16.23 -0.03 3.17
CA HIS A 20 -16.05 -0.66 4.48
C HIS A 20 -14.80 -1.55 4.57
N ASN A 21 -14.16 -1.87 3.44
CA ASN A 21 -12.98 -2.74 3.36
C ASN A 21 -11.66 -1.97 3.15
N GLN A 22 -11.65 -0.69 3.53
CA GLN A 22 -10.49 0.16 3.43
C GLN A 22 -9.34 -0.37 4.31
N LEU A 23 -8.19 -0.68 3.70
CA LEU A 23 -6.98 -1.02 4.43
C LEU A 23 -6.42 0.22 5.10
N SER A 24 -5.95 0.02 6.34
CA SER A 24 -5.13 0.97 7.08
C SER A 24 -3.70 0.48 7.15
N SER A 25 -2.74 1.40 7.32
CA SER A 25 -1.33 1.07 7.59
C SER A 25 -1.21 0.07 8.75
N ASP A 26 -0.49 -1.03 8.53
CA ASP A 26 -0.22 -2.02 9.58
C ASP A 26 0.93 -1.55 10.45
N ASN A 27 0.59 -1.05 11.63
CA ASN A 27 1.56 -0.52 12.59
C ASN A 27 2.63 -1.54 13.02
N ALA A 28 2.31 -2.83 13.11
CA ALA A 28 3.26 -3.84 13.53
C ALA A 28 4.25 -4.17 12.40
N LEU A 29 3.74 -4.32 11.18
CA LEU A 29 4.56 -4.49 9.98
C LEU A 29 5.45 -3.27 9.74
N THR A 30 4.87 -2.07 9.78
CA THR A 30 5.59 -0.79 9.63
C THR A 30 6.77 -0.73 10.61
N LYS A 31 6.54 -0.96 11.91
CA LYS A 31 7.63 -0.95 12.90
C LYS A 31 8.74 -1.96 12.61
N ARG A 32 8.40 -3.15 12.11
CA ARG A 32 9.40 -4.16 11.72
C ARG A 32 10.24 -3.67 10.54
N ILE A 33 9.59 -3.13 9.50
CA ILE A 33 10.27 -2.58 8.33
C ILE A 33 11.17 -1.40 8.73
N GLU A 34 10.68 -0.48 9.56
CA GLU A 34 11.46 0.66 10.06
C GLU A 34 12.65 0.22 10.92
N THR A 35 12.52 -0.88 11.65
CA THR A 35 13.63 -1.46 12.44
C THR A 35 14.70 -2.02 11.52
N GLU A 36 14.32 -2.78 10.48
CA GLU A 36 15.26 -3.28 9.47
C GLU A 36 15.90 -2.16 8.65
N PHE A 37 15.19 -1.05 8.43
CA PHE A 37 15.72 0.14 7.77
C PHE A 37 16.94 0.72 8.48
N LYS A 38 16.94 0.68 9.82
CA LYS A 38 18.02 1.21 10.67
C LYS A 38 19.27 0.33 10.69
N THR A 39 19.22 -0.88 10.14
CA THR A 39 20.41 -1.73 10.01
C THR A 39 21.34 -1.19 8.93
N GLU A 40 22.65 -1.45 9.04
CA GLU A 40 23.66 -1.02 8.06
C GLU A 40 23.54 -1.72 6.70
N SER A 41 22.63 -2.70 6.55
CA SER A 41 22.38 -3.37 5.27
C SER A 41 21.76 -2.39 4.28
N GLU A 42 22.31 -2.29 3.07
CA GLU A 42 21.67 -1.54 1.97
C GLU A 42 20.44 -2.26 1.40
N VAL A 43 20.25 -3.53 1.75
CA VAL A 43 19.17 -4.38 1.26
C VAL A 43 18.25 -4.75 2.40
N ILE A 44 16.94 -4.59 2.21
CA ILE A 44 15.93 -5.13 3.11
C ILE A 44 15.24 -6.29 2.42
N ASP A 45 15.26 -7.45 3.08
CA ASP A 45 14.47 -8.59 2.66
C ASP A 45 13.10 -8.53 3.35
N LEU A 46 12.07 -8.09 2.62
CA LEU A 46 10.70 -8.05 3.13
C LEU A 46 10.03 -9.44 3.13
N THR A 47 10.62 -10.45 2.49
CA THR A 47 10.00 -11.79 2.36
C THR A 47 9.92 -12.53 3.69
N GLN A 48 10.83 -12.22 4.62
CA GLN A 48 10.90 -12.80 5.97
C GLN A 48 10.16 -11.95 7.02
N LEU A 49 9.70 -10.76 6.64
CA LEU A 49 9.12 -9.79 7.58
C LEU A 49 7.62 -9.90 7.77
N ASN A 50 6.97 -10.92 7.19
CA ASN A 50 5.52 -11.08 7.24
C ASN A 50 5.10 -12.55 7.26
N SER A 51 3.86 -12.78 7.69
CA SER A 51 3.21 -14.10 7.78
C SER A 51 1.94 -14.19 6.94
N PHE A 52 1.80 -13.30 5.95
CA PHE A 52 0.64 -13.25 5.07
C PHE A 52 1.07 -13.51 3.62
N GLU A 53 0.13 -13.98 2.81
CA GLU A 53 0.37 -14.31 1.41
C GLU A 53 0.38 -13.03 0.56
N TRP A 54 1.45 -12.85 -0.20
CA TRP A 54 1.63 -11.81 -1.22
C TRP A 54 2.66 -12.30 -2.25
N ASN A 55 2.59 -11.80 -3.48
CA ASN A 55 3.50 -12.18 -4.56
C ASN A 55 4.21 -10.99 -5.20
N GLU A 56 3.71 -9.77 -4.98
CA GLU A 56 4.20 -8.55 -5.61
C GLU A 56 4.23 -7.41 -4.59
N LEU A 57 5.19 -6.50 -4.73
CA LEU A 57 5.31 -5.28 -3.94
C LEU A 57 5.32 -4.07 -4.87
N LEU A 58 4.59 -3.04 -4.47
CA LEU A 58 4.63 -1.73 -5.08
C LEU A 58 5.00 -0.69 -4.02
N ILE A 59 5.97 0.17 -4.34
CA ILE A 59 6.40 1.26 -3.46
C ILE A 59 6.02 2.58 -4.13
N LEU A 60 5.25 3.40 -3.44
CA LEU A 60 4.90 4.74 -3.91
C LEU A 60 5.59 5.80 -3.06
N GLY A 61 6.12 6.81 -3.75
CA GLY A 61 6.63 8.02 -3.11
C GLY A 61 5.54 9.06 -2.87
N PRO A 62 5.90 10.19 -2.24
CA PRO A 62 4.98 11.29 -2.00
C PRO A 62 4.17 11.73 -3.21
N TYR A 63 2.95 12.19 -2.94
CA TYR A 63 2.04 12.82 -3.89
C TYR A 63 1.62 11.92 -5.07
N CYS A 64 1.79 10.60 -4.94
CA CYS A 64 1.29 9.64 -5.92
C CYS A 64 -0.23 9.51 -5.81
N VAL A 65 -0.96 9.85 -6.87
CA VAL A 65 -2.42 9.67 -6.97
C VAL A 65 -2.76 8.21 -7.21
N ILE A 66 -3.50 7.58 -6.29
CA ILE A 66 -3.77 6.13 -6.32
C ILE A 66 -4.52 5.74 -7.59
N GLU A 67 -5.50 6.52 -8.02
CA GLU A 67 -6.29 6.22 -9.22
C GLU A 67 -5.44 6.20 -10.50
N HIS A 68 -4.39 7.04 -10.57
CA HIS A 68 -3.48 7.04 -11.72
C HIS A 68 -2.62 5.78 -11.72
N ILE A 69 -2.06 5.42 -10.57
CA ILE A 69 -1.23 4.22 -10.40
C ILE A 69 -2.04 2.95 -10.70
N GLU A 70 -3.27 2.88 -10.18
CA GLU A 70 -4.19 1.77 -10.42
C GLU A 70 -4.42 1.53 -11.91
N LYS A 71 -4.72 2.61 -12.65
CA LYS A 71 -4.97 2.56 -14.08
C LYS A 71 -3.71 2.25 -14.89
N ASP A 72 -2.58 2.86 -14.54
CA ASP A 72 -1.34 2.73 -15.31
C ASP A 72 -0.71 1.33 -15.15
N LEU A 73 -0.96 0.67 -14.01
CA LEU A 73 -0.43 -0.66 -13.68
C LEU A 73 -1.45 -1.79 -13.77
N ASP A 74 -2.72 -1.50 -14.10
CA ASP A 74 -3.83 -2.46 -14.17
C ASP A 74 -4.00 -3.27 -12.86
N LEU A 75 -4.09 -2.54 -11.74
CA LEU A 75 -4.23 -3.09 -10.38
C LEU A 75 -5.62 -2.84 -9.79
N ASP A 76 -5.93 -3.49 -8.68
CA ASP A 76 -7.05 -3.12 -7.79
C ASP A 76 -6.50 -2.50 -6.50
N LEU A 77 -6.59 -1.17 -6.42
CA LEU A 77 -6.13 -0.34 -5.30
C LEU A 77 -7.29 0.44 -4.65
N ASP A 78 -8.54 0.12 -4.99
CA ASP A 78 -9.75 0.77 -4.47
C ASP A 78 -9.76 0.79 -2.93
N ASN A 79 -9.26 -0.28 -2.33
CA ASN A 79 -9.22 -0.50 -0.89
C ASN A 79 -8.05 0.19 -0.18
N ILE A 80 -7.24 1.03 -0.84
CA ILE A 80 -6.15 1.80 -0.21
C ILE A 80 -6.33 3.32 -0.30
N ARG A 81 -7.42 3.83 -0.89
CA ARG A 81 -7.68 5.28 -1.03
C ARG A 81 -7.66 6.11 0.27
N GLY A 82 -7.87 5.47 1.43
CA GLY A 82 -7.85 6.13 2.74
C GLY A 82 -6.45 6.42 3.31
N ASN A 83 -5.39 6.11 2.57
CA ASN A 83 -4.00 6.34 3.00
C ASN A 83 -3.56 7.82 2.85
N ARG A 84 -2.33 8.14 3.28
CA ARG A 84 -1.81 9.52 3.30
C ARG A 84 -0.95 9.95 2.11
N ILE A 85 -0.61 9.05 1.19
CA ILE A 85 0.46 9.24 0.20
C ILE A 85 0.22 10.43 -0.73
N GLU A 86 -1.03 10.69 -1.09
CA GLU A 86 -1.42 11.77 -2.01
C GLU A 86 -1.16 13.17 -1.47
N TYR A 87 -1.09 13.33 -0.16
CA TYR A 87 -1.00 14.63 0.51
C TYR A 87 0.14 14.70 1.54
N SER A 88 1.04 13.71 1.55
CA SER A 88 2.13 13.62 2.52
C SER A 88 3.46 13.45 1.82
N ASP A 89 4.38 14.38 2.05
CA ASP A 89 5.81 14.27 1.74
C ASP A 89 6.60 13.47 2.77
N ASP A 90 6.05 13.26 3.95
CA ASP A 90 6.74 12.55 5.05
C ASP A 90 6.74 11.02 4.93
N ILE A 91 6.06 10.42 3.94
CA ILE A 91 5.91 8.96 3.86
C ILE A 91 6.21 8.39 2.48
N ASN A 92 6.64 7.12 2.49
CA ASN A 92 6.50 6.20 1.38
C ASN A 92 5.41 5.20 1.70
N LEU A 93 4.65 4.77 0.69
CA LEU A 93 3.61 3.75 0.84
C LEU A 93 4.09 2.44 0.25
N LEU A 94 4.24 1.42 1.09
CA LEU A 94 4.50 0.05 0.67
C LEU A 94 3.16 -0.66 0.54
N ILE A 95 2.90 -1.21 -0.65
CA ILE A 95 1.67 -1.91 -1.01
C ILE A 95 2.04 -3.35 -1.34
N PHE A 96 1.60 -4.27 -0.49
CA PHE A 96 1.77 -5.70 -0.72
C PHE A 96 0.56 -6.20 -1.51
N LEU A 97 0.85 -6.81 -2.65
CA LEU A 97 -0.12 -7.24 -3.64
C LEU A 97 -0.18 -8.77 -3.69
N ASN A 98 -1.38 -9.29 -3.96
CA ASN A 98 -1.62 -10.68 -4.29
C ASN A 98 -2.45 -10.75 -5.56
N ASN A 99 -1.84 -11.16 -6.67
CA ASN A 99 -2.47 -11.21 -7.99
C ASN A 99 -3.13 -9.87 -8.36
N GLY A 100 -2.37 -8.78 -8.30
CA GLY A 100 -2.85 -7.43 -8.63
C GLY A 100 -3.78 -6.75 -7.61
N ASN A 101 -4.16 -7.44 -6.52
CA ASN A 101 -5.03 -6.89 -5.47
C ASN A 101 -4.21 -6.51 -4.24
N SER A 102 -4.48 -5.35 -3.63
CA SER A 102 -3.77 -4.98 -2.40
C SER A 102 -4.30 -5.77 -1.18
N VAL A 103 -3.37 -6.41 -0.45
CA VAL A 103 -3.67 -7.24 0.74
C VAL A 103 -3.14 -6.62 2.03
N LYS A 104 -2.14 -5.74 1.93
CA LYS A 104 -1.54 -5.05 3.07
C LYS A 104 -0.89 -3.74 2.63
N ILE A 105 -0.91 -2.75 3.52
CA ILE A 105 -0.16 -1.51 3.33
C ILE A 105 0.65 -1.13 4.56
N SER A 106 1.75 -0.42 4.32
CA SER A 106 2.59 0.21 5.35
C SER A 106 3.00 1.60 4.90
N GLU A 107 2.57 2.61 5.65
CA GLU A 107 3.08 3.98 5.54
C GLU A 107 4.39 4.07 6.33
N ILE A 108 5.51 4.14 5.61
CA ILE A 108 6.87 4.19 6.18
C ILE A 108 7.33 5.65 6.21
N SER A 109 7.85 6.11 7.36
CA SER A 109 8.38 7.47 7.44
C SER A 109 9.62 7.65 6.56
N ARG A 110 9.64 8.70 5.74
CA ARG A 110 10.83 9.11 4.96
C ARG A 110 11.95 9.69 5.82
N GLY A 111 11.67 10.02 7.09
CA GLY A 111 12.69 10.48 8.04
C GLY A 111 13.75 9.42 8.38
N ILE A 112 13.52 8.15 8.05
CA ILE A 112 14.48 7.06 8.28
C ILE A 112 15.31 6.71 7.03
N GLY A 113 15.01 7.32 5.88
CA GLY A 113 15.59 6.99 4.58
C GLY A 113 14.54 6.91 3.48
N ASP A 114 14.99 6.65 2.26
CA ASP A 114 14.12 6.59 1.08
C ASP A 114 14.34 5.31 0.26
N PHE A 115 13.43 5.04 -0.68
CA PHE A 115 13.52 3.90 -1.61
C PHE A 115 13.91 4.37 -3.01
N THR A 116 14.62 3.51 -3.74
CA THR A 116 14.99 3.78 -5.15
C THR A 116 13.99 3.21 -6.16
N ASP A 117 13.36 2.07 -5.83
CA ASP A 117 12.46 1.34 -6.72
C ASP A 117 11.00 1.83 -6.61
N LEU A 118 10.78 3.12 -6.88
CA LEU A 118 9.44 3.72 -6.82
C LEU A 118 8.60 3.42 -8.07
N GLN A 119 7.28 3.29 -7.88
CA GLN A 119 6.25 3.17 -8.93
C GLN A 119 6.45 1.98 -9.88
N ARG A 120 7.05 0.89 -9.39
CA ARG A 120 7.29 -0.34 -10.15
C ARG A 120 6.87 -1.55 -9.35
N ILE A 121 6.38 -2.57 -10.05
CA ILE A 121 6.08 -3.88 -9.46
C ILE A 121 7.38 -4.65 -9.23
N ILE A 122 7.56 -5.12 -7.99
CA ILE A 122 8.68 -5.93 -7.55
C ILE A 122 8.13 -7.31 -7.19
N GLU A 123 8.52 -8.35 -7.92
CA GLU A 123 8.15 -9.74 -7.62
C GLU A 123 8.77 -10.18 -6.28
N ARG A 124 8.00 -10.89 -5.45
CA ARG A 124 8.42 -11.33 -4.10
C ARG A 124 9.68 -12.20 -4.12
N ASP A 125 9.81 -13.06 -5.12
CA ASP A 125 10.99 -13.92 -5.31
C ASP A 125 12.25 -13.13 -5.70
N ARG A 126 12.10 -11.87 -6.12
CA ARG A 126 13.16 -10.87 -6.30
C ARG A 126 13.24 -9.85 -5.16
N GLY A 127 12.54 -10.09 -4.04
CA GLY A 127 12.22 -9.15 -2.94
C GLY A 127 13.37 -8.57 -2.11
N GLN A 128 14.57 -8.46 -2.68
CA GLN A 128 15.66 -7.64 -2.17
C GLN A 128 15.43 -6.19 -2.61
N ILE A 129 14.93 -5.37 -1.68
CA ILE A 129 14.71 -3.94 -1.96
C ILE A 129 15.97 -3.17 -1.57
N ARG A 130 16.46 -2.33 -2.49
CA ARG A 130 17.62 -1.48 -2.23
C ARG A 130 17.18 -0.18 -1.57
N LYS A 131 17.76 0.12 -0.41
CA LYS A 131 17.62 1.40 0.30
C LYS A 131 18.39 2.48 -0.47
N ASN A 132 17.88 3.72 -0.45
CA ASN A 132 18.71 4.89 -0.71
C ASN A 132 19.06 5.54 0.64
N SER A 133 20.33 5.48 1.02
CA SER A 133 20.83 6.09 2.27
C SER A 133 21.01 7.61 2.16
N THR A 134 20.92 8.17 0.95
CA THR A 134 21.14 9.60 0.69
C THR A 134 19.83 10.27 0.27
N TRP A 135 19.47 11.34 0.99
CA TRP A 135 18.42 12.27 0.61
C TRP A 135 18.60 12.69 -0.87
N PRO A 136 17.55 12.75 -1.69
CA PRO A 136 17.65 13.46 -2.97
C PRO A 136 17.93 14.94 -2.64
N GLU A 137 19.09 15.43 -3.08
CA GLU A 137 19.48 16.85 -3.01
C GLU A 137 18.48 17.77 -3.71
#